data_AF-A0A5C7XPS1-F1
#
_entry.id   AF-A0A5C7XPS1-F1
#
_cell.length_a   1.000
_cell.length_b   1.000
_cell.length_c   1.000
_cell.angle_alpha   90.00
_cell.angle_beta   90.00
_cell.angle_gamma   90.00
#
_symmetry.space_group_name_H-M   'P 1'
#
loop_
_entity.id
_entity.type
_entity.pdbx_description
1 polymer ?
#
loop_
_entity_poly.entity_id
_entity_poly.type
_entity_poly.pdbx_seq_one_letter_code
_entity_poly.pdbx_strand_id
1 'polypeptide(L)'
;MTRLIVDAVSQETKSVHEDGFSLQVFVSVSRADTGAPMNGLSPEHFRVCSPLGAVFEMHLLGGHELQWEPADTEAAGCYSLRIVRKWAHTGELSEWSKLEEHCFGLQVRAPSADGGPPHMGQTAVRIGNSAPR
;
A
#
# COMPACT_ATOMS: atom_id res chain seq x y z
N MET A 1 -14.84 17.32 7.18
CA MET A 1 -14.11 16.03 7.20
C MET A 1 -13.31 15.96 5.92
N THR A 2 -12.00 16.26 5.95
CA THR A 2 -11.16 16.25 4.74
C THR A 2 -10.95 14.81 4.28
N ARG A 3 -11.21 14.56 2.99
CA ARG A 3 -11.05 13.27 2.33
C ARG A 3 -9.62 13.17 1.78
N LEU A 4 -9.04 11.97 1.76
CA LEU A 4 -7.76 11.72 1.10
C LEU A 4 -8.00 11.13 -0.29
N ILE A 5 -7.19 11.54 -1.26
CA ILE A 5 -7.01 10.85 -2.53
C ILE A 5 -5.84 9.88 -2.35
N VAL A 6 -6.02 8.65 -2.83
CA VAL A 6 -5.02 7.58 -2.71
C VAL A 6 -4.86 6.95 -4.08
N ASP A 7 -3.68 7.09 -4.66
CA ASP A 7 -3.30 6.43 -5.91
C ASP A 7 -2.20 5.42 -5.62
N ALA A 8 -2.29 4.23 -6.21
CA ALA A 8 -1.36 3.15 -5.90
C ALA A 8 -0.96 2.38 -7.16
N VAL A 9 0.33 2.07 -7.25
CA VAL A 9 0.92 1.24 -8.31
C VAL A 9 1.78 0.15 -7.68
N SER A 10 1.68 -1.08 -8.21
CA SER A 10 2.45 -2.22 -7.73
C SER A 10 3.74 -2.42 -8.51
N GLN A 11 4.80 -2.84 -7.82
CA GLN A 11 6.01 -3.38 -8.39
C GLN A 11 6.31 -4.74 -7.75
N GLU A 12 6.70 -5.71 -8.58
CA GLU A 12 7.24 -6.98 -8.10
C GLU A 12 8.74 -6.83 -7.84
N THR A 13 9.19 -7.02 -6.60
CA THR A 13 10.62 -7.12 -6.30
C THR A 13 11.00 -8.59 -6.22
N LYS A 14 11.74 -9.09 -7.23
CA LYS A 14 12.23 -10.47 -7.24
C LYS A 14 13.21 -10.70 -6.08
N SER A 15 12.98 -11.73 -5.27
CA SER A 15 14.05 -12.35 -4.50
C SER A 15 14.98 -13.10 -5.47
N VAL A 16 16.27 -13.19 -5.11
CA VAL A 16 17.31 -13.85 -5.93
C VAL A 16 17.13 -15.38 -5.97
N HIS A 17 16.25 -15.93 -5.13
CA HIS A 17 15.93 -17.34 -5.05
C HIS A 17 14.41 -17.55 -5.02
N GLU A 18 13.93 -18.47 -5.86
CA GLU A 18 12.56 -19.01 -5.94
C GLU A 18 11.46 -18.16 -6.59
N ASP A 19 10.36 -18.83 -6.92
CA ASP A 19 9.15 -18.32 -7.59
C ASP A 19 8.30 -17.38 -6.70
N GLY A 20 8.79 -17.09 -5.49
CA GLY A 20 8.21 -16.16 -4.52
C GLY A 20 8.63 -14.70 -4.73
N PHE A 21 7.81 -13.76 -4.25
CA PHE A 21 8.18 -12.37 -4.11
C PHE A 21 7.43 -11.68 -2.96
N SER A 22 7.99 -10.59 -2.43
CA SER A 22 7.22 -9.63 -1.63
C SER A 22 6.63 -8.57 -2.55
N LEU A 23 5.35 -8.25 -2.38
CA LEU A 23 4.71 -7.21 -3.17
C LEU A 23 5.15 -5.84 -2.67
N GLN A 24 5.67 -5.01 -3.56
CA GLN A 24 5.94 -3.61 -3.29
C GLN A 24 4.84 -2.77 -3.91
N VAL A 25 4.24 -1.87 -3.12
CA VAL A 25 3.20 -0.94 -3.60
C VAL A 25 3.65 0.46 -3.32
N PHE A 26 3.73 1.28 -4.35
CA PHE A 26 3.94 2.71 -4.23
C PHE A 26 2.58 3.39 -4.14
N VAL A 27 2.43 4.24 -3.13
CA VAL A 27 1.16 4.90 -2.80
C VAL A 27 1.41 6.39 -2.71
N SER A 28 0.69 7.18 -3.51
CA SER A 28 0.61 8.62 -3.35
C SER A 28 -0.63 8.97 -2.52
N VAL A 29 -0.47 9.85 -1.55
CA VAL A 29 -1.55 10.32 -0.67
C VAL A 29 -1.59 11.84 -0.70
N SER A 30 -2.76 12.39 -1.05
CA SER A 30 -2.97 13.84 -1.08
C SER A 30 -4.30 14.22 -0.44
N ARG A 31 -4.40 15.47 0.01
CA ARG A 31 -5.65 16.01 0.55
C ARG A 31 -6.59 16.35 -0.60
N ALA A 32 -7.84 15.89 -0.54
CA ALA A 32 -8.78 16.07 -1.64
C ALA A 32 -9.23 17.52 -1.85
N ASP A 33 -9.10 18.38 -0.85
CA ASP A 33 -9.48 19.79 -0.89
C ASP A 33 -8.41 20.68 -1.54
N THR A 34 -7.14 20.42 -1.26
CA THR A 34 -6.03 21.26 -1.73
C THR A 34 -5.12 20.59 -2.76
N GLY A 35 -5.22 19.26 -2.92
CA GLY A 35 -4.26 18.46 -3.68
C GLY A 35 -2.88 18.35 -3.01
N ALA A 36 -2.69 18.95 -1.82
CA ALA A 36 -1.39 18.95 -1.17
C ALA A 36 -0.98 17.54 -0.72
N PRO A 37 0.30 17.16 -0.86
CA PRO A 37 0.82 15.87 -0.42
C PRO A 37 0.64 15.69 1.09
N MET A 38 0.31 14.47 1.50
CA MET A 38 0.21 14.08 2.90
C MET A 38 1.50 13.37 3.31
N ASN A 39 2.20 13.94 4.29
CA ASN A 39 3.49 13.42 4.80
C ASN A 39 3.37 12.91 6.23
N GLY A 40 4.42 12.24 6.70
CA GLY A 40 4.56 11.76 8.08
C GLY A 40 3.75 10.52 8.40
N LEU A 41 3.23 9.81 7.39
CA LEU A 41 2.47 8.58 7.61
C LEU A 41 3.42 7.41 7.85
N SER A 42 3.30 6.80 9.03
CA SER A 42 3.88 5.50 9.35
C SER A 42 3.02 4.33 8.79
N PRO A 43 3.57 3.09 8.73
CA PRO A 43 2.84 1.91 8.24
C PRO A 43 1.49 1.64 8.94
N GLU A 44 1.32 2.06 10.20
CA GLU A 44 0.08 1.84 10.96
C GLU A 44 -1.12 2.66 10.46
N HIS A 45 -0.86 3.68 9.65
CA HIS A 45 -1.90 4.47 8.97
C HIS A 45 -2.48 3.74 7.74
N PHE A 46 -1.84 2.65 7.30
CA PHE A 46 -2.25 1.89 6.12
C PHE A 46 -2.92 0.58 6.53
N ARG A 47 -4.01 0.25 5.84
CA ARG A 47 -4.73 -1.02 6.02
C ARG A 47 -5.01 -1.66 4.68
N VAL A 48 -4.83 -2.96 4.62
CA VAL A 48 -5.11 -3.77 3.44
C VAL A 48 -6.27 -4.71 3.72
N CYS A 49 -7.13 -4.91 2.73
CA CYS A 49 -8.20 -5.90 2.79
C CYS A 49 -8.27 -6.70 1.50
N SER A 50 -8.48 -8.01 1.59
CA SER A 50 -8.53 -8.90 0.43
C SER A 50 -9.77 -9.80 0.50
N PRO A 51 -10.40 -10.12 -0.65
CA PRO A 51 -11.45 -11.13 -0.69
C PRO A 51 -10.94 -12.54 -0.35
N LEU A 52 -9.62 -12.77 -0.35
CA LEU A 52 -9.01 -14.04 0.05
C LEU A 52 -9.00 -14.30 1.57
N GLY A 53 -9.59 -13.40 2.37
CA GLY A 53 -9.53 -13.39 3.83
C GLY A 53 -9.90 -14.69 4.55
N ALA A 54 -10.58 -15.64 3.88
CA ALA A 54 -10.85 -16.98 4.42
C ALA A 54 -9.60 -17.90 4.46
N VAL A 55 -8.63 -17.67 3.59
CA VAL A 55 -7.40 -18.49 3.45
C VAL A 55 -6.16 -17.67 3.79
N PHE A 56 -6.12 -16.44 3.27
CA PHE A 56 -5.00 -15.52 3.42
C PHE A 56 -5.47 -14.15 3.89
N GLU A 57 -4.86 -13.67 4.96
CA GLU A 57 -4.86 -12.26 5.32
C GLU A 57 -3.75 -11.53 4.55
N MET A 58 -4.00 -10.28 4.18
CA MET A 58 -2.94 -9.40 3.68
C MET A 58 -2.27 -8.72 4.85
N HIS A 59 -0.94 -8.72 4.86
CA HIS A 59 -0.17 -8.18 5.97
C HIS A 59 0.85 -7.16 5.45
N LEU A 60 0.86 -5.96 6.05
CA LEU A 60 1.93 -4.99 5.84
C LEU A 60 3.15 -5.42 6.65
N LEU A 61 4.23 -5.79 5.95
CA LEU A 61 5.52 -6.07 6.58
C LEU A 61 6.22 -4.77 7.00
N GLY A 62 5.98 -3.69 6.27
CA GLY A 62 6.56 -2.39 6.55
C GLY A 62 6.26 -1.37 5.46
N GLY A 63 6.71 -0.15 5.69
CA GLY A 63 6.61 0.92 4.72
C GLY A 63 7.44 2.12 5.14
N HIS A 64 7.80 2.95 4.17
CA HIS A 64 8.54 4.19 4.40
C HIS A 64 8.10 5.25 3.40
N GLU A 65 8.20 6.50 3.83
CA GLU A 65 8.01 7.67 2.98
C GLU A 65 9.19 7.79 2.01
N LEU A 66 8.89 8.17 0.78
CA LEU A 66 9.84 8.38 -0.30
C LEU A 66 9.92 9.86 -0.66
N GLN A 67 11.08 10.26 -1.14
CA GLN A 67 11.30 11.56 -1.78
C GLN A 67 11.33 11.35 -3.30
N TRP A 68 10.96 12.38 -4.07
CA TRP A 68 11.09 12.35 -5.54
C TRP A 68 12.54 12.21 -5.96
N GLU A 69 13.39 13.11 -5.46
CA GLU A 69 14.83 13.11 -5.65
C GLU A 69 15.56 13.38 -4.33
N PRO A 70 16.83 12.95 -4.16
CA PRO A 70 17.57 13.12 -2.91
C PRO A 70 17.77 14.58 -2.45
N ALA A 71 17.73 15.54 -3.38
CA ALA A 71 17.89 16.96 -3.11
C ALA A 71 16.56 17.72 -3.14
N ASP A 72 15.45 17.02 -3.35
CA ASP A 72 14.16 17.67 -3.48
C ASP A 72 13.67 18.20 -2.13
N THR A 73 13.10 19.39 -2.15
CA THR A 73 12.53 20.02 -0.95
C THR A 73 11.01 19.97 -0.95
N GLU A 74 10.43 19.63 -2.11
CA GLU A 74 9.00 19.40 -2.24
C GLU A 74 8.63 18.06 -1.62
N ALA A 75 7.58 18.09 -0.80
CA ALA A 75 7.00 16.88 -0.25
C ALA A 75 6.41 15.99 -1.34
N ALA A 76 6.84 14.72 -1.40
CA ALA A 76 6.30 13.80 -2.39
C ALA A 76 4.91 13.25 -2.03
N GLY A 77 4.61 13.10 -0.73
CA GLY A 77 3.42 12.37 -0.27
C GLY A 77 3.38 10.93 -0.78
N CYS A 78 4.54 10.34 -1.04
CA CYS A 78 4.71 9.03 -1.65
C CYS A 78 5.27 8.02 -0.64
N TYR A 79 4.73 6.80 -0.68
CA TYR A 79 5.06 5.74 0.27
C TYR A 79 5.33 4.44 -0.46
N SER A 80 6.40 3.74 -0.08
CA SER A 80 6.61 2.35 -0.50
C SER A 80 6.13 1.42 0.62
N LEU A 81 5.11 0.61 0.34
CA LEU A 81 4.59 -0.41 1.24
C LEU A 81 5.07 -1.80 0.78
N ARG A 82 5.49 -2.64 1.73
CA ARG A 82 5.78 -4.05 1.48
C ARG A 82 4.66 -4.91 2.05
N ILE A 83 4.00 -5.66 1.18
CA ILE A 83 2.84 -6.48 1.51
C ILE A 83 3.18 -7.95 1.26
N VAL A 84 2.81 -8.80 2.22
CA VAL A 84 2.91 -10.26 2.14
C VAL A 84 1.55 -10.89 2.45
N ARG A 85 1.41 -12.17 2.13
CA ARG A 85 0.28 -12.97 2.58
C ARG A 85 0.57 -13.52 3.96
N LYS A 86 -0.47 -13.72 4.75
CA LYS A 86 -0.42 -14.41 6.03
C LYS A 86 -1.51 -15.47 6.03
N TRP A 87 -1.16 -16.73 6.27
CA TRP A 87 -2.14 -17.80 6.36
C TRP A 87 -3.10 -17.53 7.52
N ALA A 88 -4.40 -17.53 7.25
CA ALA A 88 -5.41 -17.19 8.26
C ALA A 88 -5.43 -18.19 9.42
N HIS A 89 -5.05 -19.45 9.18
CA HIS A 89 -5.16 -20.53 10.15
C HIS A 89 -3.86 -20.80 10.94
N THR A 90 -2.68 -20.64 10.32
CA THR A 90 -1.38 -20.80 11.01
C THR A 90 -0.75 -19.46 11.42
N GLY A 91 -1.14 -18.37 10.80
CA GLY A 91 -0.52 -17.06 10.96
C GLY A 91 0.87 -16.94 10.32
N GLU A 92 1.32 -17.96 9.59
CA GLU A 92 2.60 -17.96 8.90
C GLU A 92 2.58 -16.99 7.71
N LEU A 93 3.69 -16.27 7.53
CA LEU A 93 3.87 -15.40 6.37
C LEU A 93 4.14 -16.24 5.13
N SER A 94 3.59 -15.81 4.00
CA SER A 94 3.75 -16.45 2.70
C SER A 94 4.04 -15.39 1.65
N GLU A 95 5.04 -15.66 0.82
CA GLU A 95 5.36 -14.83 -0.35
C GLU A 95 4.31 -15.01 -1.44
N TRP A 96 4.24 -14.05 -2.36
CA TRP A 96 3.36 -14.09 -3.53
C TRP A 96 3.93 -14.96 -4.64
N SER A 97 3.09 -15.52 -5.51
CA SER A 97 3.53 -16.36 -6.63
C SER A 97 3.37 -15.62 -7.97
N LYS A 98 4.37 -15.70 -8.85
CA LYS A 98 4.54 -14.91 -10.11
C LYS A 98 3.47 -15.07 -11.20
N LEU A 99 2.36 -15.76 -10.94
CA LEU A 99 1.30 -16.04 -11.91
C LEU A 99 -0.11 -15.84 -11.35
N GLU A 100 -0.21 -15.39 -10.11
CA GLU A 100 -1.49 -15.20 -9.46
C GLU A 100 -2.03 -13.79 -9.70
N GLU A 101 -3.32 -13.72 -10.06
CA GLU A 101 -4.01 -12.45 -10.12
C GLU A 101 -4.61 -12.14 -8.74
N HIS A 102 -4.39 -10.91 -8.27
CA HIS A 102 -4.83 -10.48 -6.97
C HIS A 102 -5.43 -9.09 -7.01
N CYS A 103 -6.49 -8.91 -6.23
CA CYS A 103 -7.10 -7.63 -5.98
C CYS A 103 -7.24 -7.43 -4.48
N PHE A 104 -6.83 -6.28 -3.97
CA PHE A 104 -7.04 -5.90 -2.58
C PHE A 104 -7.36 -4.41 -2.47
N GLY A 105 -8.12 -4.04 -1.44
CA GLY A 105 -8.33 -2.67 -1.05
C GLY A 105 -7.18 -2.17 -0.19
N LEU A 106 -6.77 -0.93 -0.41
CA LEU A 106 -5.86 -0.19 0.43
C LEU A 106 -6.61 1.01 1.02
N GLN A 107 -6.63 1.14 2.34
CA GLN A 107 -7.16 2.28 3.05
C GLN A 107 -6.04 3.02 3.77
N VAL A 108 -6.06 4.34 3.69
CA VAL A 108 -5.19 5.25 4.44
C VAL A 108 -6.04 5.99 5.46
N ARG A 109 -5.57 6.03 6.71
CA ARG A 109 -6.17 6.78 7.82
C ARG A 109 -5.12 7.71 8.40
N ALA A 110 -5.25 9.01 8.14
CA ALA A 110 -4.34 10.00 8.69
C ALA A 110 -4.96 10.69 9.92
N PRO A 111 -4.17 10.99 10.96
CA PRO A 111 -4.66 11.76 12.10
C PRO A 111 -5.07 13.16 11.65
N SER A 112 -6.10 13.70 12.30
CA SER A 112 -6.48 15.10 12.12
C SER A 112 -5.57 15.98 12.98
N ALA A 113 -5.09 17.09 12.42
CA ALA A 113 -4.22 18.03 13.13
C ALA A 113 -4.88 18.59 14.40
N ASP A 114 -6.20 18.76 14.37
CA ASP A 114 -6.98 19.37 15.46
C ASP A 114 -7.56 18.34 16.44
N GLY A 115 -7.09 17.08 16.39
CA GLY A 115 -7.63 15.98 17.20
C GLY A 115 -9.06 15.55 16.82
N GLY A 116 -9.57 16.05 15.69
CA GLY A 116 -10.84 15.64 15.10
C GLY A 116 -10.82 14.21 14.53
N PRO A 117 -11.94 13.75 13.95
CA PRO A 117 -11.99 12.43 13.33
C PRO A 117 -10.95 12.29 12.21
N PRO A 118 -10.33 11.11 12.05
CA PRO A 118 -9.23 10.92 11.11
C PRO A 118 -9.68 11.14 9.66
N HIS A 119 -8.74 11.63 8.86
CA HIS A 119 -8.90 11.74 7.41
C HIS A 119 -8.75 10.35 6.79
N MET A 120 -9.63 10.01 5.85
CA MET A 120 -9.63 8.69 5.24
C MET A 120 -9.66 8.79 3.72
N GLY A 121 -8.95 7.87 3.08
CA GLY A 121 -8.99 7.61 1.64
C GLY A 121 -8.78 6.13 1.39
N GLN A 122 -9.21 5.66 0.23
CA GLN A 122 -9.03 4.26 -0.15
C GLN A 122 -8.93 4.12 -1.66
N THR A 123 -8.24 3.07 -2.08
CA THR A 123 -8.12 2.66 -3.48
C THR A 123 -8.12 1.13 -3.58
N ALA A 124 -8.28 0.61 -4.78
CA ALA A 124 -8.16 -0.81 -5.06
C ALA A 124 -6.89 -1.03 -5.89
N VAL A 125 -6.08 -2.01 -5.49
CA VAL A 125 -4.88 -2.42 -6.21
C VAL A 125 -5.16 -3.76 -6.85
N ARG A 126 -4.95 -3.85 -8.16
CA ARG A 126 -5.02 -5.10 -8.92
C ARG A 126 -3.64 -5.43 -9.47
N ILE A 127 -3.20 -6.66 -9.24
CA ILE A 127 -1.95 -7.22 -9.72
C ILE A 127 -2.31 -8.41 -10.57
N GLY A 128 -1.71 -8.49 -11.74
CA GLY A 128 -1.84 -9.63 -12.61
C GLY A 128 -0.97 -9.45 -13.83
N ASN A 129 -0.77 -10.54 -14.57
CA ASN A 129 -0.17 -10.48 -15.89
C ASN A 129 -1.13 -9.74 -16.83
N SER A 130 -0.99 -8.42 -16.91
CA SER A 130 -1.45 -7.68 -18.08
C SER A 130 -0.53 -8.08 -19.22
N ALA A 131 -0.89 -9.15 -19.95
CA ALA A 131 -0.39 -9.30 -21.31
C ALA A 131 -0.65 -7.98 -22.04
N PRO A 132 0.32 -7.42 -22.78
CA PRO A 132 0.05 -6.26 -23.62
C PRO A 132 -1.09 -6.64 -24.58
N ARG A 133 -2.18 -5.88 -24.53
CA ARG A 133 -3.28 -5.99 -25.50
C ARG A 133 -2.82 -5.52 -26.86
#